data_AF-A0A5A7UUY0-F1
#
_entry.id   AF-A0A5A7UUY0-F1
#
_cell.length_a   1.000
_cell.length_b   1.000
_cell.length_c   1.000
_cell.angle_alpha   90.00
_cell.angle_beta   90.00
_cell.angle_gamma   90.00
#
_symmetry.space_group_name_H-M   'P 1'
#
loop_
_entity.id
_entity.type
_entity.pdbx_description
1 polymer ?
#
loop_
_entity_poly.entity_id
_entity_poly.type
_entity_poly.pdbx_seq_one_letter_code
_entity_poly.pdbx_strand_id
1 'polypeptide(L)'
;MLSIKSLLCVEDASKSGVAQETIQNTVRRASKVMTEQEARQILGVTEEMPWEEIVKKYDSLFERNAQTGSFYLQSKVHRAKERLETLYHSKDQDVPS
;
A
#
# COMPACT_ATOMS: atom_id res chain seq x y z
N MET A 1 27.16 54.49 -17.02
CA MET A 1 27.49 53.07 -17.18
C MET A 1 26.36 52.27 -16.52
N LEU A 2 25.72 51.41 -17.32
CA LEU A 2 24.70 50.37 -17.07
C LEU A 2 24.33 50.04 -15.60
N SER A 3 23.14 49.54 -15.26
CA SER A 3 21.84 49.36 -15.89
C SER A 3 20.96 48.75 -14.80
N ILE A 4 19.73 49.22 -14.70
CA ILE A 4 18.66 48.70 -13.86
C ILE A 4 18.44 47.20 -14.17
N LYS A 5 18.44 46.34 -13.14
CA LYS A 5 17.77 45.02 -13.12
C LYS A 5 17.31 44.77 -11.68
N SER A 6 16.10 45.23 -11.39
CA SER A 6 14.87 44.41 -11.36
C SER A 6 14.69 43.75 -10.00
N LEU A 7 13.99 44.42 -9.10
CA LEU A 7 12.53 44.32 -8.93
C LEU A 7 12.21 43.18 -7.97
N LEU A 8 12.40 43.50 -6.69
CA LEU A 8 11.61 42.96 -5.59
C LEU A 8 10.16 43.41 -5.81
N CYS A 9 9.38 42.58 -6.51
CA CYS A 9 7.93 42.59 -6.42
C CYS A 9 7.49 41.12 -6.35
N VAL A 10 7.43 40.64 -5.11
CA VAL A 10 6.67 39.45 -4.73
C VAL A 10 5.21 39.84 -4.86
N GLU A 11 4.64 39.70 -6.05
CA GLU A 11 3.19 39.73 -6.19
C GLU A 11 2.78 38.94 -7.43
N ASP A 12 1.73 38.14 -7.21
CA ASP A 12 0.94 37.37 -8.18
C ASP A 12 1.34 35.91 -8.45
N ALA A 13 0.90 35.04 -7.53
CA ALA A 13 0.24 33.79 -7.91
C ALA A 13 -0.77 33.34 -6.84
N SER A 14 -1.59 34.27 -6.34
CA SER A 14 -2.87 33.90 -5.74
C SER A 14 -3.84 33.61 -6.88
N LYS A 15 -3.80 32.41 -7.48
CA LYS A 15 -4.95 31.85 -8.21
C LYS A 15 -4.85 30.34 -8.45
N SER A 16 -5.80 29.64 -7.82
CA SER A 16 -6.53 28.51 -8.40
C SER A 16 -5.93 27.10 -8.29
N GLY A 17 -6.19 26.44 -7.16
CA GLY A 17 -7.11 25.29 -7.19
C GLY A 17 -6.60 23.88 -7.50
N VAL A 18 -5.32 23.53 -7.35
CA VAL A 18 -4.86 22.12 -7.52
C VAL A 18 -3.88 21.58 -6.45
N ALA A 19 -3.54 22.37 -5.43
CA ALA A 19 -2.52 21.96 -4.46
C ALA A 19 -3.00 20.96 -3.39
N GLN A 20 -4.28 20.97 -3.01
CA GLN A 20 -4.78 20.10 -1.95
C GLN A 20 -4.97 18.64 -2.40
N GLU A 21 -5.39 18.41 -3.65
CA GLU A 21 -5.60 17.05 -4.16
C GLU A 21 -4.28 16.30 -4.36
N THR A 22 -3.21 16.98 -4.77
CA THR A 22 -1.90 16.34 -4.97
C THR A 22 -1.24 15.95 -3.64
N ILE A 23 -1.36 16.78 -2.60
CA ILE A 23 -0.84 16.45 -1.27
C ILE A 23 -1.68 15.33 -0.64
N GLN A 24 -3.02 15.39 -0.73
CA GLN A 24 -3.87 14.31 -0.25
C GLN A 24 -3.64 13.00 -1.02
N ASN A 25 -3.46 13.02 -2.33
CA ASN A 25 -3.19 11.81 -3.13
C ASN A 25 -1.80 11.23 -2.81
N THR A 26 -0.80 12.09 -2.57
CA THR A 26 0.54 11.66 -2.13
C THR A 26 0.52 11.07 -0.73
N VAL A 27 -0.20 11.69 0.21
CA VAL A 27 -0.41 11.17 1.58
C VAL A 27 -1.27 9.90 1.57
N ARG A 28 -2.31 9.81 0.74
CA ARG A 28 -3.14 8.60 0.55
C ARG A 28 -2.37 7.46 -0.10
N ARG A 29 -1.40 7.75 -0.99
CA ARG A 29 -0.48 6.75 -1.57
C ARG A 29 0.60 6.31 -0.58
N ALA A 30 1.15 7.24 0.20
CA ALA A 30 2.12 6.93 1.25
C ALA A 30 1.50 6.18 2.45
N SER A 31 0.18 6.34 2.67
CA SER A 31 -0.56 5.78 3.81
C SER A 31 -1.53 4.65 3.40
N LYS A 32 -1.44 4.09 2.19
CA LYS A 32 -2.34 3.01 1.77
C LYS A 32 -2.00 1.73 2.55
N VAL A 33 -2.63 1.58 3.71
CA VAL A 33 -2.69 0.33 4.45
C VAL A 33 -3.24 -0.74 3.51
N MET A 34 -2.57 -1.89 3.45
CA MET A 34 -2.96 -2.98 2.56
C MET A 34 -4.38 -3.43 2.90
N THR A 35 -5.27 -3.41 1.90
CA THR A 35 -6.63 -3.90 2.08
C THR A 35 -6.66 -5.42 2.02
N GLU A 36 -7.71 -6.02 2.58
CA GLU A 36 -7.93 -7.47 2.48
C GLU A 36 -7.99 -7.94 1.01
N GLN A 37 -8.67 -7.17 0.16
CA GLN A 37 -8.76 -7.46 -1.27
C GLN A 37 -7.38 -7.40 -1.94
N GLU A 38 -6.54 -6.40 -1.63
CA GLU A 38 -5.17 -6.32 -2.15
C GLU A 38 -4.33 -7.51 -1.68
N ALA A 39 -4.45 -7.89 -0.41
CA ALA A 39 -3.73 -9.05 0.14
C ALA A 39 -4.13 -10.36 -0.59
N ARG A 40 -5.43 -10.56 -0.83
CA ARG A 40 -5.93 -11.71 -1.60
C ARG A 40 -5.42 -11.72 -3.03
N GLN A 41 -5.40 -10.57 -3.69
CA GLN A 41 -4.86 -10.43 -5.04
C GLN A 41 -3.35 -10.73 -5.11
N ILE A 42 -2.58 -10.25 -4.13
CA ILE A 42 -1.13 -10.52 -4.05
C ILE A 42 -0.84 -12.02 -3.89
N LEU A 43 -1.63 -12.73 -3.06
CA LEU A 43 -1.45 -14.17 -2.84
C LEU A 43 -2.16 -15.05 -3.89
N GLY A 44 -3.00 -14.45 -4.75
CA GLY A 44 -3.79 -15.17 -5.74
C GLY A 44 -4.80 -16.13 -5.11
N VAL A 45 -5.46 -15.70 -4.04
CA VAL A 45 -6.44 -16.48 -3.28
C VAL A 45 -7.83 -15.83 -3.33
N THR A 46 -8.88 -16.63 -3.16
CA THR A 46 -10.27 -16.14 -3.07
C THR A 46 -10.74 -16.08 -1.61
N GLU A 47 -11.93 -15.54 -1.38
CA GLU A 47 -12.51 -15.43 -0.03
C GLU A 47 -12.93 -16.79 0.55
N GLU A 48 -13.28 -17.75 -0.31
CA GLU A 48 -13.76 -19.08 0.06
C GLU A 48 -12.63 -20.08 0.36
N MET A 49 -11.37 -19.70 0.11
CA MET A 49 -10.24 -20.61 0.33
C MET A 49 -9.97 -20.82 1.82
N PRO A 50 -9.75 -22.08 2.26
CA PRO A 50 -9.41 -22.35 3.65
C PRO A 50 -8.03 -21.79 4.00
N TRP A 51 -7.83 -21.49 5.28
CA TRP A 51 -6.60 -20.87 5.79
C TRP A 51 -5.33 -21.65 5.40
N GLU A 52 -5.39 -22.99 5.48
CA GLU A 52 -4.26 -23.87 5.13
C GLU A 52 -3.81 -23.70 3.66
N GLU A 53 -4.76 -23.52 2.74
CA GLU A 53 -4.43 -23.30 1.33
C GLU A 53 -3.81 -21.91 1.10
N ILE A 54 -4.27 -20.91 1.85
CA ILE A 54 -3.69 -19.56 1.82
C ILE A 54 -2.23 -19.60 2.28
N VAL A 55 -1.94 -20.29 3.38
CA VAL A 55 -0.56 -20.47 3.89
C VAL A 55 0.32 -21.19 2.86
N LYS A 56 -0.19 -22.27 2.26
CA LYS A 56 0.56 -23.01 1.23
C LYS A 56 0.88 -22.16 -0.01
N LYS A 57 -0.06 -21.31 -0.44
CA LYS A 57 0.15 -20.35 -1.53
C LYS A 57 1.19 -19.30 -1.17
N TYR A 58 1.12 -18.77 0.05
CA TYR A 58 2.11 -17.85 0.60
C TYR A 58 3.51 -18.46 0.58
N ASP A 59 3.70 -19.66 1.14
CA ASP A 59 5.01 -20.31 1.24
C ASP A 59 5.63 -20.50 -0.16
N SER A 60 4.84 -21.00 -1.10
CA SER A 60 5.26 -21.21 -2.50
C SER A 60 5.66 -19.90 -3.20
N LEU A 61 4.92 -18.81 -2.95
CA LEU A 61 5.23 -17.49 -3.51
C LEU A 61 6.46 -16.86 -2.85
N PHE A 62 6.57 -17.01 -1.53
CA PHE A 62 7.66 -16.45 -0.75
C PHE A 62 9.00 -17.10 -1.11
N GLU A 63 9.04 -18.43 -1.23
CA GLU A 63 10.25 -19.17 -1.63
C GLU A 63 10.68 -18.79 -3.05
N ARG A 64 9.76 -18.77 -4.01
CA ARG A 64 10.05 -18.36 -5.39
C ARG A 64 10.58 -16.93 -5.45
N ASN A 65 9.98 -16.01 -4.71
CA ASN A 65 10.39 -14.62 -4.67
C ASN A 65 11.71 -14.42 -3.90
N ALA A 66 12.05 -15.26 -2.94
CA ALA A 66 13.35 -15.21 -2.28
C ALA A 66 14.50 -15.53 -3.26
N GLN A 67 14.26 -16.38 -4.26
CA GLN A 67 15.25 -16.78 -5.25
C GLN A 67 15.33 -15.80 -6.43
N THR A 68 14.20 -15.26 -6.88
CA THR A 68 14.12 -14.51 -8.16
C THR A 68 13.47 -13.14 -8.03
N GLY A 69 12.80 -12.87 -6.92
CA GLY A 69 12.07 -11.65 -6.68
C GLY A 69 12.95 -10.55 -6.08
N SER A 70 12.42 -9.34 -6.05
CA SER A 70 13.03 -8.24 -5.33
C SER A 70 12.56 -8.21 -3.87
N PHE A 71 13.35 -7.54 -3.02
CA PHE A 71 12.96 -7.28 -1.63
C PHE A 71 11.58 -6.62 -1.52
N TYR A 72 11.20 -5.77 -2.48
CA TYR A 72 9.88 -5.15 -2.52
C TYR A 72 8.76 -6.17 -2.74
N LEU A 73 8.92 -7.10 -3.69
CA LEU A 73 7.94 -8.15 -3.95
C LEU A 73 7.80 -9.08 -2.76
N GLN A 74 8.92 -9.47 -2.15
CA GLN A 74 8.92 -10.30 -0.95
C GLN A 74 8.23 -9.60 0.23
N SER A 75 8.52 -8.31 0.43
CA SER A 75 7.85 -7.48 1.44
C SER A 75 6.35 -7.34 1.18
N LYS A 76 5.91 -7.30 -0.08
CA LYS A 76 4.48 -7.25 -0.43
C LYS A 76 3.77 -8.57 -0.13
N VAL A 77 4.39 -9.70 -0.46
CA VAL A 77 3.85 -11.04 -0.15
C VAL A 77 3.76 -11.26 1.37
N HIS A 78 4.78 -10.85 2.13
CA HIS A 78 4.77 -10.93 3.59
C HIS A 78 3.63 -10.10 4.20
N ARG A 79 3.52 -8.84 3.81
CA ARG A 79 2.46 -7.94 4.30
C ARG A 79 1.04 -8.45 3.97
N ALA A 80 0.88 -9.10 2.81
CA ALA A 80 -0.39 -9.70 2.44
C ALA A 80 -0.80 -10.81 3.40
N LYS A 81 0.16 -11.67 3.78
CA LYS A 81 -0.07 -12.74 4.77
C LYS A 81 -0.46 -12.16 6.13
N GLU A 82 0.31 -11.20 6.66
CA GLU A 82 0.02 -10.54 7.95
C GLU A 82 -1.38 -9.91 7.98
N ARG A 83 -1.80 -9.32 6.85
CA ARG A 83 -3.12 -8.72 6.73
C ARG A 83 -4.25 -9.74 6.84
N LEU A 84 -4.10 -10.90 6.20
CA LEU A 84 -5.08 -11.99 6.28
C LEU A 84 -5.05 -12.70 7.64
N GLU A 85 -3.87 -12.87 8.26
CA GLU A 85 -3.72 -13.42 9.62
C GLU A 85 -4.52 -12.60 10.63
N THR A 86 -4.38 -11.27 10.57
CA THR A 86 -5.11 -10.37 11.47
C THR A 86 -6.62 -10.56 11.36
N LEU A 87 -7.13 -10.78 10.14
CA LEU A 87 -8.56 -10.97 9.89
C LEU A 87 -9.05 -12.36 10.33
N TYR A 88 -8.22 -13.38 10.13
CA TYR A 88 -8.52 -14.75 10.57
C TYR A 88 -8.65 -14.81 12.10
N HIS A 89 -7.68 -14.24 12.83
CA HIS A 89 -7.74 -14.17 14.29
C HIS A 89 -8.89 -13.30 14.82
N SER A 90 -9.29 -12.26 14.07
CA SER A 90 -10.44 -11.43 14.43
C SER A 90 -11.77 -12.18 14.27
N LYS A 91 -11.87 -13.11 13.31
CA LYS A 91 -13.06 -13.96 13.09
C LYS A 91 -13.24 -15.03 14.16
N ASP A 92 -12.13 -15.56 14.71
CA ASP A 92 -12.13 -16.54 15.80
C ASP A 92 -12.58 -15.94 17.15
N GLN A 93 -12.49 -14.61 17.30
CA GLN A 93 -12.85 -13.90 18.54
C GLN A 93 -14.35 -13.53 18.63
N ASP A 94 -15.12 -13.69 17.55
CA ASP A 94 -16.54 -13.30 17.46
C ASP A 94 -17.50 -14.48 17.72
N VAL A 95 -17.04 -15.54 18.40
CA VAL A 95 -17.92 -16.61 18.92
C VAL A 95 -18.30 -16.26 20.36
N PRO A 96 -19.49 -15.69 20.63
CA PRO A 96 -19.98 -15.50 21.98
C PRO A 96 -20.38 -16.87 22.53
N SER A 97 -19.86 -17.22 23.71
CA SER A 97 -20.31 -18.39 24.49
C SER A 97 -21.77 -18.27 24.90
#